data_AF-A0A225ML04-F1
#
_entry.id   AF-A0A225ML04-F1
#
_cell.length_a   1.000
_cell.length_b   1.000
_cell.length_c   1.000
_cell.angle_alpha   90.00
_cell.angle_beta   90.00
_cell.angle_gamma   90.00
#
_symmetry.space_group_name_H-M   'P 1'
#
loop_
_entity.id
_entity.type
_entity.pdbx_description
1 polymer ?
#
loop_
_entity_poly.entity_id
_entity_poly.type
_entity_poly.pdbx_seq_one_letter_code
_entity_poly.pdbx_strand_id
1 'polypeptide(L)'
;MNNNVVALSTGVPLTMSTQEIARLVGKNHFHVLRDAQRTLEGLGQDASKFGGIYSDAYGREKPCLNLPKRETLILVSGYSVQMRAAIIDRWQELEAAKPPELSRMQLIQIAMQSEQERLALAGEVKELTPKAQVYDQIANAEGKY
;
A
#
# COMPACT_ATOMS: atom_id res chain seq x y z
N MET A 1 -24.91 -2.44 4.92
CA MET A 1 -24.34 -1.28 5.63
C MET A 1 -23.06 -0.91 4.90
N ASN A 2 -23.05 0.21 4.17
CA ASN A 2 -21.92 0.61 3.35
C ASN A 2 -20.80 1.12 4.25
N ASN A 3 -19.78 0.29 4.42
CA ASN A 3 -18.58 0.65 5.16
C ASN A 3 -17.68 1.52 4.27
N ASN A 4 -18.00 2.80 4.15
CA ASN A 4 -17.14 3.76 3.47
C ASN A 4 -16.08 4.23 4.46
N VAL A 5 -15.07 3.38 4.68
CA VAL A 5 -13.88 3.72 5.44
C VAL A 5 -13.16 4.81 4.65
N VAL A 6 -13.31 6.06 5.06
CA VAL A 6 -12.46 7.14 4.58
C VAL A 6 -11.08 6.84 5.12
N ALA A 7 -10.27 6.16 4.32
CA ALA A 7 -8.86 5.98 4.59
C ALA A 7 -8.22 7.39 4.62
N LEU A 8 -8.07 7.95 5.82
CA LEU A 8 -7.05 8.95 6.07
C LEU A 8 -5.76 8.38 5.50
N SER A 9 -5.08 9.11 4.62
CA SER A 9 -3.83 8.67 4.02
C SER A 9 -2.80 8.41 5.13
N THR A 10 -2.79 7.19 5.63
CA THR A 10 -1.67 6.62 6.37
C THR A 10 -0.46 6.75 5.45
N GLY A 11 0.74 6.95 6.03
CA GLY A 11 1.99 7.27 5.33
C GLY A 11 2.52 6.18 4.38
N VAL A 12 1.64 5.54 3.61
CA VAL A 12 1.96 4.70 2.47
C VAL A 12 2.64 5.60 1.44
N PRO A 13 3.91 5.32 1.11
CA PRO A 13 4.60 6.09 0.09
C PRO A 13 3.82 5.98 -1.22
N LEU A 14 3.63 7.12 -1.88
CA LEU A 14 3.01 7.17 -3.19
C LEU A 14 3.86 6.32 -4.14
N THR A 15 3.24 5.31 -4.76
CA THR A 15 3.90 4.36 -5.66
C THR A 15 3.09 4.20 -6.93
N MET A 16 3.75 3.79 -8.00
CA MET A 16 3.14 3.45 -9.28
C MET A 16 3.47 2.00 -9.62
N SER A 17 2.45 1.21 -9.95
CA SER A 17 2.66 -0.21 -10.26
C SER A 17 3.21 -0.40 -11.68
N THR A 18 4.01 -1.45 -11.90
CA THR A 18 4.49 -1.79 -13.26
C THR A 18 3.34 -2.08 -14.23
N GLN A 19 2.18 -2.51 -13.73
CA GLN A 19 0.98 -2.69 -14.54
C GLN A 19 0.39 -1.34 -14.99
N GLU A 20 0.36 -0.36 -14.10
CA GLU A 20 -0.07 1.00 -14.43
C GLU A 20 0.90 1.66 -15.43
N ILE A 21 2.20 1.52 -15.21
CA ILE A 21 3.24 1.98 -16.14
C ILE A 21 3.02 1.35 -17.53
N ALA A 22 2.78 0.03 -17.59
CA ALA A 22 2.53 -0.66 -18.84
C ALA A 22 1.31 -0.12 -19.61
N ARG A 23 0.22 0.20 -18.90
CA ARG A 23 -0.98 0.81 -19.49
C ARG A 23 -0.71 2.22 -20.01
N LEU A 24 0.00 3.06 -19.26
CA LEU A 24 0.31 4.44 -19.65
C LEU A 24 1.25 4.51 -20.85
N VAL A 25 2.21 3.60 -20.90
CA VAL A 25 3.29 3.57 -21.90
C VAL A 25 2.89 2.78 -23.15
N GLY A 26 1.83 1.97 -23.09
CA GLY A 26 1.40 1.10 -24.18
C GLY A 26 2.37 -0.07 -24.44
N LYS A 27 3.17 -0.45 -23.43
CA LYS A 27 4.10 -1.59 -23.50
C LYS A 27 3.51 -2.82 -22.82
N ASN A 28 3.91 -4.02 -23.26
CA ASN A 28 3.56 -5.25 -22.55
C ASN A 28 4.12 -5.22 -21.12
N HIS A 29 3.29 -5.57 -20.14
CA HIS A 29 3.65 -5.60 -18.72
C HIS A 29 4.90 -6.43 -18.43
N PHE A 30 5.08 -7.55 -19.12
CA PHE A 30 6.27 -8.38 -19.01
C PHE A 30 7.58 -7.65 -19.35
N HIS A 31 7.58 -6.77 -20.36
CA HIS A 31 8.76 -5.97 -20.70
C HIS A 31 9.03 -4.90 -19.64
N VAL A 32 7.98 -4.23 -19.16
CA VAL A 32 8.11 -3.23 -18.10
C VAL A 32 8.64 -3.85 -16.81
N LEU A 33 8.15 -5.04 -16.45
CA LEU A 33 8.60 -5.77 -15.26
C LEU A 33 10.07 -6.16 -15.37
N ARG A 34 10.51 -6.67 -16.52
CA ARG A 34 11.92 -6.98 -16.80
C ARG A 34 12.80 -5.73 -16.73
N ASP A 35 12.37 -4.63 -17.35
CA ASP A 35 13.12 -3.38 -17.35
C ASP A 35 13.25 -2.84 -15.93
N ALA A 36 12.16 -2.85 -15.15
CA ALA A 36 12.15 -2.46 -13.74
C ALA A 36 13.12 -3.31 -12.90
N GLN A 37 13.14 -4.63 -13.08
CA GLN A 37 14.08 -5.52 -12.39
C GLN A 37 15.53 -5.15 -12.70
N ARG A 38 15.86 -4.93 -13.98
CA ARG A 38 17.22 -4.51 -14.41
C ARG A 38 17.60 -3.14 -13.86
N THR A 39 16.66 -2.20 -13.84
CA THR A 39 16.89 -0.88 -13.25
C THR A 39 17.17 -0.99 -11.76
N LEU A 40 16.42 -1.80 -11.02
CA LEU A 40 16.63 -2.02 -9.59
C LEU A 40 17.95 -2.74 -9.30
N GLU A 41 18.29 -3.74 -10.10
CA GLU A 41 19.59 -4.43 -10.03
C GLU A 41 20.75 -3.46 -10.25
N GLY A 42 20.66 -2.59 -11.25
CA GLY A 42 21.66 -1.53 -11.49
C GLY A 42 21.77 -0.50 -10.36
N LEU A 43 20.74 -0.36 -9.52
CA LEU A 43 20.74 0.46 -8.32
C LEU A 43 21.20 -0.30 -7.06
N GLY A 44 21.52 -1.59 -7.17
CA GLY A 44 21.84 -2.44 -6.03
C GLY A 44 20.64 -2.70 -5.11
N GLN A 45 19.42 -2.58 -5.63
CA GLN A 45 18.19 -2.80 -4.88
C GLN A 45 17.55 -4.14 -5.25
N ASP A 46 17.10 -4.88 -4.24
CA ASP A 46 16.32 -6.10 -4.44
C ASP A 46 14.88 -5.77 -4.86
N ALA A 47 14.46 -6.30 -6.00
CA ALA A 47 13.10 -6.13 -6.53
C ALA A 47 12.01 -6.67 -5.58
N SER A 48 12.34 -7.63 -4.73
CA SER A 48 11.42 -8.21 -3.74
C SER A 48 10.89 -7.16 -2.76
N LYS A 49 11.65 -6.08 -2.51
CA LYS A 49 11.23 -4.95 -1.66
C LYS A 49 10.04 -4.17 -2.23
N PHE A 50 9.84 -4.24 -3.53
CA PHE A 50 8.79 -3.54 -4.26
C PHE A 50 7.69 -4.49 -4.72
N GLY A 51 7.67 -5.74 -4.26
CA GLY A 51 6.71 -6.74 -4.68
C GLY A 51 5.26 -6.31 -4.47
N GLY A 52 4.42 -6.56 -5.47
CA GLY A 52 2.98 -6.35 -5.43
C GLY A 52 2.24 -7.44 -6.21
N ILE A 53 0.94 -7.50 -6.03
CA ILE A 53 0.05 -8.40 -6.78
C ILE A 53 -1.03 -7.52 -7.42
N TYR A 54 -1.36 -7.80 -8.68
CA TYR A 54 -2.51 -7.21 -9.35
C TYR A 54 -3.43 -8.29 -9.90
N SER A 55 -4.73 -8.00 -9.91
CA SER A 55 -5.74 -8.84 -10.56
C SER A 55 -5.88 -8.44 -12.03
N ASP A 56 -5.73 -9.41 -12.91
CA ASP A 56 -5.97 -9.24 -14.35
C ASP A 56 -7.48 -9.18 -14.66
N ALA A 57 -7.85 -8.85 -15.91
CA ALA A 57 -9.24 -8.81 -16.37
C ALA A 57 -9.99 -10.16 -16.20
N TYR A 58 -9.25 -11.26 -16.10
CA TYR A 58 -9.76 -12.62 -15.88
C TYR A 58 -9.78 -13.03 -14.40
N GLY A 59 -9.57 -12.09 -13.46
CA GLY A 59 -9.54 -12.36 -12.02
C GLY A 59 -8.33 -13.17 -11.55
N ARG A 60 -7.29 -13.31 -12.39
CA ARG A 60 -6.05 -14.02 -12.04
C ARG A 60 -5.09 -13.06 -11.36
N GLU A 61 -4.51 -13.50 -10.25
CA GLU A 61 -3.46 -12.78 -9.56
C GLU A 61 -2.13 -12.92 -10.30
N LYS A 62 -1.48 -11.79 -10.55
CA LYS A 62 -0.18 -11.72 -11.21
C LYS A 62 0.77 -10.83 -10.43
N PRO A 63 2.08 -11.15 -10.40
CA PRO A 63 3.06 -10.31 -9.71
C PRO A 63 3.25 -8.99 -10.47
N CYS A 64 3.38 -7.89 -9.73
CA CYS A 64 3.84 -6.59 -10.20
C CYS A 64 4.88 -6.02 -9.24
N LEU A 65 5.45 -4.86 -9.60
CA LEU A 65 6.30 -4.09 -8.71
C LEU A 65 5.66 -2.72 -8.49
N ASN A 66 5.64 -2.25 -7.25
CA ASN A 66 5.17 -0.93 -6.84
C ASN A 66 6.36 -0.02 -6.62
N LEU A 67 6.66 0.82 -7.61
CA LEU A 67 7.86 1.64 -7.63
C LEU A 67 7.58 3.02 -7.03
N PRO A 68 8.47 3.56 -6.17
CA PRO A 68 8.41 4.96 -5.76
C PRO A 68 8.72 5.89 -6.94
N LYS A 69 8.51 7.19 -6.74
CA LYS A 69 8.76 8.23 -7.76
C LYS A 69 10.17 8.15 -8.34
N ARG A 70 11.19 8.05 -7.48
CA ARG A 70 12.60 8.04 -7.91
C ARG A 70 12.90 6.87 -8.85
N GLU A 71 12.55 5.65 -8.45
CA GLU A 71 12.83 4.43 -9.21
C GLU A 71 12.02 4.41 -10.52
N THR A 72 10.77 4.92 -10.49
CA THR A 72 9.96 5.08 -11.70
C THR A 72 10.60 6.06 -12.68
N LEU A 73 11.10 7.20 -12.21
CA LEU A 73 11.77 8.19 -13.06
C LEU A 73 13.09 7.66 -13.66
N ILE A 74 13.84 6.87 -12.90
CA ILE A 74 15.07 6.23 -13.39
C ILE A 74 14.72 5.20 -14.47
N LEU A 75 13.70 4.37 -14.25
CA LEU A 75 13.22 3.38 -15.23
C LEU A 75 12.86 4.04 -16.57
N VAL A 76 12.09 5.13 -16.53
CA VAL A 76 11.63 5.79 -17.77
C VAL A 76 12.70 6.63 -18.44
N SER A 77 13.82 6.93 -17.78
CA SER A 77 14.93 7.69 -18.40
C SER A 77 15.41 7.05 -19.72
N GLY A 78 15.35 5.71 -19.82
CA GLY A 78 15.67 4.95 -21.04
C GLY A 78 14.52 4.74 -22.02
N TYR A 79 13.31 5.23 -21.74
CA TYR A 79 12.13 5.08 -22.61
C TYR A 79 12.05 6.21 -23.65
N SER A 80 11.07 6.16 -24.56
CA SER A 80 10.87 7.24 -25.53
C SER A 80 10.38 8.53 -24.84
N VAL A 81 10.56 9.68 -25.50
CA VAL A 81 10.11 10.99 -24.97
C VAL A 81 8.62 10.99 -24.64
N GLN A 82 7.80 10.40 -25.51
CA GLN A 82 6.34 10.30 -25.32
C GLN A 82 5.98 9.48 -24.09
N MET A 83 6.66 8.36 -23.89
CA MET A 83 6.46 7.48 -22.73
C MET A 83 6.88 8.16 -21.43
N ARG A 84 7.99 8.92 -21.45
CA ARG A 84 8.41 9.71 -20.29
C ARG A 84 7.41 10.79 -19.93
N ALA A 85 6.88 11.52 -20.91
CA ALA A 85 5.89 12.56 -20.69
C ALA A 85 4.64 11.99 -19.99
N ALA A 86 4.06 10.91 -20.51
CA ALA A 86 2.88 10.27 -19.92
C ALA A 86 3.08 9.85 -18.45
N ILE A 87 4.28 9.36 -18.11
CA ILE A 87 4.60 8.96 -16.73
C ILE A 87 4.82 10.19 -15.83
N ILE A 88 5.46 11.25 -16.35
CA ILE A 88 5.64 12.50 -15.61
C ILE A 88 4.28 13.14 -15.31
N ASP A 89 3.39 13.23 -16.30
CA ASP A 89 2.05 13.81 -16.16
C ASP A 89 1.26 13.04 -15.10
N ARG A 90 1.32 11.70 -15.13
CA ARG A 90 0.69 10.86 -14.11
C ARG A 90 1.22 11.13 -12.71
N TRP A 91 2.54 11.31 -12.54
CA TRP A 91 3.10 11.66 -11.23
C TRP A 91 2.66 13.03 -10.75
N GLN A 92 2.56 14.00 -11.66
CA GLN A 92 2.02 15.33 -11.32
C GLN A 92 0.57 15.24 -10.86
N GLU A 93 -0.27 14.42 -11.50
CA GLU A 93 -1.65 14.18 -11.05
C GLU A 93 -1.69 13.57 -9.65
N LEU A 94 -0.86 12.54 -9.40
CA LEU A 94 -0.81 11.87 -8.11
C LEU A 94 -0.31 12.81 -6.99
N GLU A 95 0.60 13.72 -7.29
CA GLU A 95 1.10 14.73 -6.34
C GLU A 95 0.11 15.90 -6.15
N ALA A 96 -0.64 16.25 -7.19
CA ALA A 96 -1.68 17.27 -7.14
C ALA A 96 -2.97 16.79 -6.47
N ALA A 97 -3.14 15.47 -6.32
CA ALA A 97 -4.24 14.87 -5.58
C ALA A 97 -4.15 15.27 -4.09
N LYS A 98 -4.78 16.40 -3.74
CA LYS A 98 -4.99 16.79 -2.36
C LYS A 98 -5.82 15.70 -1.65
N PRO A 99 -5.48 15.34 -0.40
CA PRO A 99 -6.41 14.57 0.41
C PRO A 99 -7.76 15.31 0.43
N PRO A 100 -8.89 14.58 0.42
CA PRO A 100 -10.20 15.21 0.44
C PRO A 100 -10.25 16.20 1.61
N GLU A 101 -10.59 17.46 1.32
CA GLU A 101 -10.79 18.46 2.36
C GLU A 101 -12.00 18.03 3.19
N LEU A 102 -11.72 17.37 4.31
CA LEU A 102 -12.75 17.01 5.27
C LEU A 102 -13.28 18.30 5.89
N SER A 103 -14.60 18.46 5.89
CA SER A 103 -15.20 19.59 6.61
C SER A 103 -14.85 19.50 8.10
N ARG A 104 -14.79 20.64 8.78
CA ARG A 104 -14.51 20.69 10.23
C ARG A 104 -15.46 19.79 11.03
N MET A 105 -16.70 19.65 10.58
CA MET A 105 -17.69 18.76 11.18
C MET A 105 -17.31 17.28 11.05
N GLN A 106 -16.88 16.87 9.85
CA GLN A 106 -16.45 15.48 9.59
C GLN A 106 -15.20 15.12 10.39
N LEU A 107 -14.24 16.06 10.52
CA LEU A 107 -13.05 15.86 11.35
C LEU A 107 -13.41 15.60 12.82
N ILE A 108 -14.35 16.36 13.38
CA ILE A 108 -14.79 16.19 14.77
C ILE A 108 -15.48 14.85 14.96
N GLN A 109 -16.35 14.45 14.03
CA GLN A 109 -17.04 13.15 14.08
C GLN A 109 -16.05 11.98 14.06
N ILE A 110 -15.06 12.04 13.16
CA ILE A 110 -14.01 11.02 13.06
C ILE A 110 -13.19 10.95 14.36
N ALA A 111 -12.78 12.09 14.90
CA ALA A 111 -12.02 12.14 16.15
C ALA A 111 -12.82 11.55 17.32
N MET A 112 -14.10 11.92 17.43
CA MET A 112 -15.00 11.40 18.47
C MET A 112 -15.18 9.89 18.37
N GLN A 113 -15.40 9.37 17.17
CA GLN A 113 -15.56 7.93 16.94
C GLN A 113 -14.27 7.17 17.26
N SER A 114 -13.11 7.70 16.86
CA SER A 114 -11.82 7.07 17.14
C SER A 114 -11.53 6.97 18.64
N GLU A 115 -11.89 7.98 19.43
CA GLU A 115 -11.75 7.96 20.88
C GLU A 115 -12.73 6.95 21.52
N GLN A 116 -13.96 6.86 21.04
CA GLN A 116 -14.94 5.87 21.51
C GLN A 116 -14.47 4.43 21.24
N GLU A 117 -13.96 4.16 20.04
CA GLU A 117 -13.39 2.85 19.68
C GLU A 117 -12.17 2.53 20.55
N ARG A 118 -11.28 3.51 20.79
CA ARG A 118 -10.12 3.33 21.68
C ARG A 118 -10.54 2.95 23.10
N LEU A 119 -11.54 3.63 23.65
CA LEU A 119 -12.05 3.34 24.99
C LEU A 119 -12.73 1.97 25.08
N ALA A 120 -13.50 1.59 24.06
CA ALA A 120 -14.13 0.26 23.99
C ALA A 120 -13.09 -0.87 23.94
N LEU A 121 -12.09 -0.74 23.05
CA LEU A 121 -10.98 -1.69 22.93
C LEU A 121 -10.16 -1.78 24.22
N ALA A 122 -9.88 -0.64 24.88
CA ALA A 122 -9.17 -0.63 26.15
C ALA A 122 -9.96 -1.34 27.27
N GLY A 123 -11.29 -1.24 27.25
CA GLY A 123 -12.17 -2.00 28.14
C GLY A 123 -12.09 -3.50 27.89
N GLU A 124 -12.22 -3.92 26.63
CA GLU A 124 -12.17 -5.34 26.23
C GLU A 124 -10.82 -5.99 26.54
N VAL A 125 -9.70 -5.30 26.27
CA VAL A 125 -8.36 -5.76 26.64
C VAL A 125 -8.24 -5.98 28.14
N LYS A 126 -8.83 -5.11 28.98
CA LYS A 126 -8.80 -5.25 30.44
C LYS A 126 -9.60 -6.46 30.95
N GLU A 127 -10.61 -6.91 30.23
CA GLU A 127 -11.37 -8.13 30.57
C GLU A 127 -10.70 -9.41 30.04
N LEU A 128 -9.99 -9.32 28.92
CA LEU A 128 -9.28 -10.44 28.32
C LEU A 128 -7.93 -10.71 29.00
N THR A 129 -7.27 -9.70 29.58
CA THR A 129 -6.01 -9.89 30.31
C THR A 129 -6.09 -10.94 31.42
N PRO A 130 -7.07 -10.94 32.35
CA PRO A 130 -7.14 -11.99 33.38
C PRO A 130 -7.45 -13.37 32.79
N LYS A 131 -8.24 -13.46 31.71
CA LYS A 131 -8.53 -14.74 31.04
C LYS A 131 -7.30 -15.30 30.34
N ALA A 132 -6.56 -14.45 29.61
CA ALA A 132 -5.30 -14.83 28.96
C ALA A 132 -4.26 -15.29 29.98
N GLN A 133 -4.18 -14.62 31.14
CA GLN A 133 -3.25 -14.98 32.22
C GLN A 133 -3.56 -16.36 32.83
N VAL A 134 -4.84 -16.74 32.91
CA VAL A 134 -5.26 -18.09 33.34
C VAL A 134 -4.92 -19.13 32.27
N TYR A 135 -5.17 -18.84 30.99
CA TYR A 135 -4.80 -19.74 29.88
C TYR A 135 -3.29 -19.99 29.81
N ASP A 136 -2.46 -18.96 29.99
CA ASP A 136 -0.99 -19.09 30.02
C ASP A 136 -0.49 -19.94 31.20
N GLN A 137 -1.16 -19.87 32.35
CA GLN A 137 -0.83 -20.72 33.51
C GLN A 137 -1.16 -22.19 33.26
N ILE A 138 -2.28 -22.48 32.60
CA ILE A 138 -2.70 -23.85 32.27
C ILE A 138 -1.80 -24.44 31.17
N ALA A 139 -1.50 -23.67 30.12
CA ALA A 139 -0.63 -24.11 29.02
C ALA A 139 0.80 -24.44 29.47
N ASN A 140 1.34 -23.71 30.45
CA ASN A 140 2.67 -24.00 31.03
C ASN A 140 2.65 -25.17 32.03
N ALA A 141 1.49 -25.52 32.59
CA ALA A 141 1.35 -26.66 33.50
C ALA A 141 1.23 -28.01 32.76
N GLU A 142 0.66 -28.01 31.55
CA GLU A 142 0.47 -29.23 30.74
C GLU A 142 1.72 -29.65 29.94
N GLY A 143 2.76 -28.81 29.86
CA GLY A 143 4.03 -29.09 29.17
C GLY A 143 5.07 -29.89 29.98
N LYS A 144 4.72 -30.42 31.16
CA LYS A 144 5.58 -31.30 31.96
C LYS A 144 5.05 -32.74 31.94
N TYR A 145 5.35 -33.46 30.86
CA TYR A 145 5.39 -34.92 30.83
C TYR A 145 6.53 -35.39 29.94
#